data_AF-A0A7S3UHD0-F1
#
_entry.id   AF-A0A7S3UHD0-F1
#
_cell.length_a   1.000
_cell.length_b   1.000
_cell.length_c   1.000
_cell.angle_alpha   90.00
_cell.angle_beta   90.00
_cell.angle_gamma   90.00
#
_symmetry.space_group_name_H-M   'P 1'
#
loop_
_entity.id
_entity.type
_entity.pdbx_description
1 polymer ?
#
loop_
_entity_poly.entity_id
_entity_poly.type
_entity_poly.pdbx_seq_one_letter_code
_entity_poly.pdbx_strand_id
1 'polypeptide(L)'
;GALIGALGRAKGMKDPFSECPPECVPVDRLNPEFTFLCARLDDAMAQPGAKPAGKMDLSDMTKLSADVSKRDLEELIAETVDTDKSDYCVVTGIHVHNWAPQFGGAEPNLEFVVPTACYSVVRGCRVDHHIY
;
A
#
# COMPACT_ATOMS: atom_id res chain seq x y z
N GLY A 1 2.69 -3.23 11.48
CA GLY A 1 3.83 -4.15 11.58
C GLY A 1 4.63 -4.21 10.30
N ALA A 2 4.09 -4.86 9.25
CA ALA A 2 4.79 -5.12 8.00
C ALA A 2 5.46 -3.89 7.35
N LEU A 3 4.75 -2.75 7.23
CA LEU A 3 5.34 -1.52 6.65
C LEU A 3 6.52 -0.95 7.46
N ILE A 4 6.55 -1.15 8.78
CA ILE A 4 7.72 -0.79 9.61
C ILE A 4 8.88 -1.72 9.26
N GLY A 5 8.63 -3.03 9.11
CA GLY A 5 9.62 -4.00 8.69
C GLY A 5 10.19 -3.70 7.30
N ALA A 6 9.31 -3.40 6.33
CA ALA A 6 9.71 -3.02 4.98
C ALA A 6 10.54 -1.72 4.96
N LEU A 7 10.16 -0.71 5.75
CA LEU A 7 10.96 0.51 5.92
C LEU A 7 12.33 0.23 6.54
N GLY A 8 12.39 -0.63 7.55
CA GLY A 8 13.65 -1.08 8.15
C GLY A 8 14.58 -1.73 7.12
N ARG A 9 14.04 -2.69 6.35
CA ARG A 9 14.74 -3.38 5.25
C ARG A 9 15.24 -2.38 4.19
N ALA A 10 14.38 -1.46 3.75
CA ALA A 10 14.73 -0.43 2.77
C ALA A 10 15.85 0.51 3.27
N LYS A 11 15.97 0.71 4.59
CA LYS A 11 17.05 1.47 5.23
C LYS A 11 18.30 0.64 5.52
N GLY A 12 18.38 -0.60 5.05
CA GLY A 12 19.52 -1.48 5.25
C GLY A 12 19.61 -2.08 6.66
N MET A 13 18.53 -2.05 7.46
CA MET A 13 18.46 -2.90 8.64
C MET A 13 18.44 -4.36 8.18
N LYS A 14 19.27 -5.21 8.81
CA LYS A 14 19.25 -6.65 8.53
C LYS A 14 17.84 -7.17 8.69
N ASP A 15 17.34 -7.77 7.62
CA ASP A 15 16.08 -8.50 7.65
C ASP A 15 16.23 -9.67 8.63
N PRO A 16 15.43 -9.74 9.71
CA PRO A 16 15.49 -10.86 10.64
C PRO A 16 15.07 -12.20 10.00
N PHE A 17 14.58 -12.20 8.75
CA PHE A 17 14.12 -13.37 8.01
C PHE A 17 14.96 -13.73 6.78
N SER A 18 16.05 -13.01 6.49
CA SER A 18 16.85 -13.21 5.27
C SER A 18 18.06 -14.14 5.47
N GLU A 19 17.84 -15.44 5.26
CA GLU A 19 18.90 -16.43 4.98
C GLU A 19 18.66 -17.17 3.65
N CYS A 20 18.07 -16.52 2.63
CA CYS A 20 17.78 -17.19 1.35
C CYS A 20 18.74 -16.74 0.23
N PRO A 21 19.46 -17.66 -0.44
CA PRO A 21 20.41 -17.35 -1.52
C PRO A 21 19.71 -16.82 -2.79
N PRO A 22 20.46 -16.11 -3.67
CA PRO A 22 19.87 -15.29 -4.72
C PRO A 22 19.70 -16.09 -6.02
N GLU A 23 18.50 -16.57 -6.32
CA GLU A 23 18.08 -16.95 -7.68
C GLU A 23 16.55 -17.12 -7.74
N CYS A 24 15.89 -16.34 -8.62
CA CYS A 24 14.45 -16.04 -8.62
C CYS A 24 14.04 -15.33 -7.31
N VAL A 25 13.02 -14.45 -7.28
CA VAL A 25 12.62 -13.78 -6.01
C VAL A 25 12.35 -14.90 -5.00
N PRO A 26 13.19 -15.13 -3.97
CA PRO A 26 13.02 -16.28 -3.10
C PRO A 26 11.83 -15.92 -2.22
N VAL A 27 10.64 -16.41 -2.60
CA VAL A 27 9.47 -16.28 -1.75
C VAL A 27 9.79 -17.08 -0.50
N ASP A 28 10.01 -16.37 0.61
CA ASP A 28 10.11 -17.02 1.90
C ASP A 28 8.78 -17.75 2.13
N ARG A 29 8.80 -19.08 2.10
CA ARG A 29 7.58 -19.88 2.26
C ARG A 29 6.94 -19.70 3.63
N LEU A 30 7.70 -19.23 4.62
CA LEU A 30 7.19 -18.93 5.96
C LEU A 30 6.54 -17.54 6.02
N ASN A 31 6.96 -16.60 5.15
CA ASN A 31 6.42 -15.23 5.10
C ASN A 31 6.19 -14.74 3.65
N PRO A 32 5.42 -15.47 2.82
CA PRO A 32 5.32 -15.18 1.39
C PRO A 32 4.74 -13.79 1.11
N GLU A 33 3.72 -13.39 1.88
CA GLU A 33 3.07 -12.08 1.78
C GLU A 33 4.04 -10.92 2.03
N PHE A 34 4.93 -11.07 3.02
CA PHE A 34 5.91 -10.04 3.34
C PHE A 34 6.96 -9.93 2.24
N THR A 35 7.39 -11.05 1.65
CA THR A 35 8.29 -11.04 0.49
C THR A 35 7.66 -10.32 -0.70
N PHE A 36 6.41 -10.64 -1.05
CA PHE A 36 5.71 -9.99 -2.15
C PHE A 36 5.50 -8.49 -1.90
N LEU A 37 5.08 -8.12 -0.69
CA LEU A 37 4.95 -6.72 -0.29
C LEU A 37 6.28 -5.97 -0.48
N CYS A 38 7.38 -6.52 0.04
CA CYS A 38 8.70 -5.92 -0.09
C CYS A 38 9.14 -5.79 -1.55
N ALA A 39 8.94 -6.81 -2.38
CA ALA A 39 9.28 -6.77 -3.79
C ALA A 39 8.51 -5.67 -4.55
N ARG A 40 7.18 -5.59 -4.35
CA ARG A 40 6.35 -4.55 -4.99
C ARG A 40 6.74 -3.14 -4.53
N LEU A 41 7.09 -2.97 -3.25
CA LEU A 41 7.57 -1.70 -2.71
C LEU A 41 8.96 -1.33 -3.27
N ASP A 42 9.88 -2.29 -3.39
CA ASP A 42 11.21 -2.07 -3.98
C ASP A 42 11.09 -1.61 -5.44
N ASP A 43 10.25 -2.26 -6.23
CA ASP A 43 9.96 -1.88 -7.61
C ASP A 43 9.43 -0.45 -7.69
N ALA A 44 8.53 -0.07 -6.78
CA ALA A 44 7.99 1.29 -6.71
C ALA A 44 9.05 2.32 -6.29
N MET A 45 9.97 1.97 -5.38
CA MET A 45 11.09 2.81 -4.97
C MET A 45 12.15 2.97 -6.07
N ALA A 46 12.26 2.01 -6.99
CA ALA A 46 13.17 2.07 -8.13
C ALA A 46 12.65 2.98 -9.27
N GLN A 47 11.39 3.41 -9.24
CA GLN A 47 10.81 4.26 -10.28
C GLN A 47 11.44 5.67 -10.29
N PRO A 48 11.61 6.31 -11.46
CA PRO A 48 12.13 7.66 -11.56
C PRO A 48 11.31 8.67 -10.72
N GLY A 49 12.00 9.48 -9.91
CA GLY A 49 11.36 10.48 -9.06
C GLY A 49 10.89 9.97 -7.70
N ALA A 50 11.04 8.67 -7.40
CA ALA A 50 10.77 8.13 -6.08
C ALA A 50 11.71 8.74 -5.01
N LYS A 51 11.18 8.91 -3.80
CA LYS A 51 11.96 9.41 -2.67
C LYS A 51 13.04 8.38 -2.32
N PRO A 52 14.32 8.77 -2.09
CA PRO A 52 15.34 7.81 -1.68
C PRO A 52 14.97 7.13 -0.36
N ALA A 53 15.17 5.81 -0.25
CA ALA A 53 14.79 5.01 0.92
C ALA A 53 15.34 5.57 2.25
N GLY A 54 16.59 6.03 2.27
CA GLY A 54 17.21 6.66 3.45
C GLY A 54 16.51 7.95 3.93
N LYS A 55 15.69 8.57 3.09
CA LYS A 55 14.92 9.79 3.40
C LYS A 55 13.43 9.51 3.64
N MET A 56 12.97 8.26 3.54
CA MET A 56 11.58 7.90 3.84
C MET A 56 11.34 7.78 5.34
N ASP A 57 10.18 8.23 5.79
CA ASP A 57 9.58 7.86 7.07
C ASP A 57 8.45 6.84 6.88
N LEU A 58 7.79 6.46 7.99
CA LEU A 58 6.70 5.50 7.94
C LEU A 58 5.47 6.05 7.19
N SER A 59 5.24 7.37 7.25
CA SER A 59 4.15 8.01 6.51
C SER A 59 4.43 7.96 5.01
N ASP A 60 5.65 8.23 4.56
CA ASP A 60 6.05 8.09 3.16
C ASP A 60 5.88 6.64 2.67
N MET A 61 6.35 5.66 3.46
CA MET A 61 6.22 4.25 3.13
C MET A 61 4.75 3.81 3.05
N THR A 62 3.90 4.34 3.93
CA THR A 62 2.46 4.05 3.92
C THR A 62 1.78 4.64 2.69
N LYS A 63 2.15 5.85 2.26
CA LYS A 63 1.66 6.46 1.01
C LYS A 63 2.09 5.67 -0.21
N LEU A 64 3.38 5.28 -0.27
CA LEU A 64 3.91 4.44 -1.34
C LEU A 64 3.15 3.11 -1.43
N SER A 65 2.93 2.47 -0.28
CA SER A 65 2.15 1.22 -0.21
C SER A 65 0.72 1.41 -0.68
N ALA A 66 0.05 2.52 -0.34
CA ALA A 66 -1.31 2.78 -0.81
C ALA A 66 -1.38 2.93 -2.34
N ASP A 67 -0.39 3.59 -2.94
CA ASP A 67 -0.31 3.73 -4.40
C ASP A 67 -0.02 2.39 -5.10
N VAL A 68 0.87 1.57 -4.53
CA VAL A 68 1.14 0.21 -5.02
C VAL A 68 -0.11 -0.66 -4.92
N SER A 69 -0.77 -0.71 -3.76
CA SER A 69 -2.00 -1.48 -3.57
C SER A 69 -3.13 -1.04 -4.50
N LYS A 70 -3.25 0.27 -4.78
CA LYS A 70 -4.21 0.79 -5.76
C LYS A 70 -3.91 0.28 -7.17
N ARG A 71 -2.65 0.36 -7.61
CA ARG A 71 -2.24 -0.12 -8.93
C ARG A 71 -2.51 -1.62 -9.09
N ASP A 72 -2.14 -2.41 -8.08
CA ASP A 72 -2.36 -3.86 -8.06
C ASP A 72 -3.86 -4.19 -8.13
N LEU A 73 -4.70 -3.44 -7.41
CA LEU A 73 -6.15 -3.59 -7.48
C LEU A 73 -6.69 -3.23 -8.87
N GLU A 74 -6.21 -2.14 -9.48
CA GLU A 74 -6.63 -1.71 -10.82
C GLU A 74 -6.22 -2.72 -11.90
N GLU A 75 -5.03 -3.31 -11.80
CA GLU A 75 -4.58 -4.42 -12.66
C GLU A 75 -5.53 -5.62 -12.55
N LEU A 76 -5.89 -6.03 -11.33
CA LEU A 76 -6.82 -7.15 -11.12
C LEU A 76 -8.22 -6.84 -11.65
N ILE A 77 -8.73 -5.62 -11.45
CA ILE A 77 -10.04 -5.22 -11.96
C ILE A 77 -10.05 -5.27 -13.50
N ALA A 78 -9.00 -4.77 -14.15
CA ALA A 78 -8.90 -4.77 -15.61
C ALA A 78 -8.94 -6.19 -16.20
N GLU A 79 -8.37 -7.17 -15.51
CA GLU A 79 -8.36 -8.57 -15.94
C GLU A 79 -9.65 -9.34 -15.58
N THR A 80 -10.48 -8.82 -14.67
CA THR A 80 -11.59 -9.60 -14.09
C THR A 80 -12.98 -9.01 -14.30
N VAL A 81 -13.10 -7.71 -14.58
CA VAL A 81 -14.39 -7.02 -14.67
C VAL A 81 -14.73 -6.66 -16.12
N ASP A 82 -15.84 -7.22 -16.62
CA ASP A 82 -16.44 -6.82 -17.89
C ASP A 82 -17.35 -5.59 -17.68
N THR A 83 -16.90 -4.44 -18.16
CA THR A 83 -17.58 -3.15 -17.95
C THR A 83 -18.82 -2.94 -18.81
N ASP A 84 -19.09 -3.80 -19.79
CA ASP A 84 -20.34 -3.81 -20.54
C ASP A 84 -21.46 -4.53 -19.77
N LYS A 85 -21.07 -5.39 -18.82
CA LYS A 85 -21.99 -6.20 -18.01
C LYS A 85 -22.15 -5.69 -16.58
N SER A 86 -21.15 -4.99 -16.06
CA SER A 86 -21.11 -4.61 -14.65
C SER A 86 -20.64 -3.17 -14.45
N ASP A 87 -21.35 -2.48 -13.56
CA ASP A 87 -20.90 -1.22 -12.99
C ASP A 87 -20.09 -1.49 -11.71
N TYR A 88 -19.06 -0.70 -11.43
CA TYR A 88 -18.29 -0.82 -10.20
C TYR A 88 -17.80 0.54 -9.69
N CYS A 89 -17.36 0.59 -8.44
CA CYS A 89 -16.65 1.74 -7.89
C CYS A 89 -15.41 1.27 -7.14
N VAL A 90 -14.40 2.14 -7.11
CA VAL A 90 -13.15 1.94 -6.39
C VAL A 90 -12.97 3.09 -5.44
N VAL A 91 -12.72 2.74 -4.17
CA VAL A 91 -12.34 3.67 -3.12
C VAL A 91 -11.09 3.12 -2.47
N THR A 92 -9.96 3.81 -2.62
CA THR A 92 -8.70 3.47 -1.95
C THR A 92 -8.30 4.62 -1.03
N GLY A 93 -7.56 4.29 0.01
CA GLY A 93 -7.08 5.29 0.97
C GLY A 93 -6.14 4.69 2.00
N ILE A 94 -5.68 5.55 2.89
CA ILE A 94 -4.86 5.19 4.05
C ILE A 94 -5.77 5.18 5.27
N HIS A 95 -5.85 4.05 5.96
CA HIS A 95 -6.52 3.95 7.25
C HIS A 95 -5.55 4.35 8.36
N VAL A 96 -5.97 5.27 9.23
CA VAL A 96 -5.17 5.83 10.31
C VAL A 96 -5.86 5.56 11.63
N HIS A 97 -5.24 4.68 12.41
CA HIS A 97 -5.63 4.35 13.77
C HIS A 97 -5.12 5.45 14.72
N ASN A 98 -6.00 6.31 15.24
CA ASN A 98 -5.65 7.27 16.28
C ASN A 98 -5.98 6.67 17.66
N TRP A 99 -5.08 5.78 18.10
CA TRP A 99 -5.21 5.07 19.36
C TRP A 99 -4.09 5.43 20.33
N ALA A 100 -4.45 5.68 21.59
CA ALA A 100 -3.50 5.83 22.68
C ALA A 100 -4.04 5.17 23.96
N PRO A 101 -3.18 4.56 24.80
CA PRO A 101 -3.59 4.01 26.10
C PRO A 101 -4.14 5.08 27.06
N GLN A 102 -3.64 6.32 26.92
CA GLN A 102 -4.09 7.51 27.64
C GLN A 102 -4.06 8.71 26.69
N PHE A 103 -5.16 9.45 26.63
CA PHE A 103 -5.21 10.76 25.97
C PHE A 103 -4.95 11.87 26.97
N GLY A 104 -4.35 12.97 26.51
CA GLY A 104 -4.18 14.18 27.31
C GLY A 104 -5.49 14.95 27.55
N GLY A 105 -6.57 14.59 26.85
CA GLY A 105 -7.91 15.15 26.99
C GLY A 105 -8.99 14.07 27.00
N ALA A 106 -10.26 14.48 26.91
CA ALA A 106 -11.43 13.60 26.96
C ALA A 106 -11.81 13.01 25.59
N GLU A 107 -10.97 13.21 24.57
CA GLU A 107 -11.25 12.75 23.22
C GLU A 107 -11.27 11.21 23.16
N PRO A 108 -12.24 10.62 22.46
CA PRO A 108 -12.26 9.17 22.26
C PRO A 108 -11.14 8.73 21.31
N ASN A 109 -10.81 7.43 21.34
CA ASN A 109 -10.10 6.79 20.24
C ASN A 109 -10.92 7.00 18.95
N LEU A 110 -10.30 7.54 17.91
CA LEU A 110 -10.93 7.80 16.63
C LEU A 110 -10.19 7.05 15.51
N GLU A 111 -10.94 6.70 14.48
CA GLU A 111 -10.41 6.08 13.27
C GLU A 111 -10.60 7.07 12.12
N PHE A 112 -9.55 7.27 11.33
CA PHE A 112 -9.58 8.19 10.20
C PHE A 112 -9.24 7.45 8.92
N VAL A 113 -9.82 7.89 7.81
CA VAL A 113 -9.46 7.43 6.46
C VAL A 113 -9.01 8.64 5.66
N VAL A 114 -7.86 8.54 5.01
CA VAL A 114 -7.37 9.51 4.04
C VAL A 114 -7.58 8.93 2.66
N PRO A 115 -8.61 9.36 1.90
CA PRO A 115 -8.85 8.86 0.56
C PRO A 115 -7.70 9.20 -0.39
N THR A 116 -7.32 8.26 -1.26
CA THR A 116 -6.29 8.45 -2.30
C THR A 116 -6.85 8.31 -3.72
N ALA A 117 -7.93 7.55 -3.90
CA ALA A 117 -8.69 7.51 -5.13
C ALA A 117 -10.15 7.18 -4.84
N CYS A 118 -11.06 7.83 -5.57
CA CYS A 118 -12.48 7.50 -5.57
C CYS A 118 -13.02 7.69 -6.99
N TYR A 119 -13.52 6.63 -7.61
CA TYR A 119 -14.14 6.71 -8.92
C TYR A 119 -15.19 5.60 -9.09
N SER A 120 -16.08 5.81 -10.04
CA SER A 120 -17.05 4.80 -10.49
C SER A 120 -16.91 4.58 -11.99
N VAL A 121 -17.14 3.34 -12.44
CA VAL A 121 -17.30 3.00 -13.85
C VAL A 121 -18.72 2.50 -14.04
N VAL A 122 -19.50 3.27 -14.79
CA VAL A 122 -20.92 3.00 -15.05
C VAL A 122 -21.11 2.91 -16.55
N ARG A 123 -21.59 1.76 -17.04
CA ARG A 123 -21.74 1.45 -18.47
C ARG A 123 -20.46 1.73 -19.25
N GLY A 124 -19.33 1.20 -18.76
CA GLY A 124 -18.00 1.43 -19.35
C GLY A 124 -17.45 2.85 -19.18
N CYS A 125 -18.18 3.79 -18.59
CA CYS A 125 -17.75 5.18 -18.47
C CYS A 125 -17.21 5.48 -17.07
N ARG A 126 -15.93 5.84 -16.97
CA ARG A 126 -15.29 6.25 -15.72
C ARG A 126 -15.68 7.69 -15.35
N VAL A 127 -16.00 7.88 -14.07
CA VAL A 127 -16.24 9.18 -13.44
C VAL A 127 -15.44 9.22 -12.13
N ASP A 128 -14.52 10.18 -12.04
CA ASP A 128 -13.73 10.41 -10.83
C ASP A 128 -14.48 11.31 -9.83
N HIS A 129 -14.41 10.96 -8.55
CA HIS A 129 -15.05 11.65 -7.43
C HIS A 129 -13.99 12.29 -6.54
N HIS A 130 -14.09 13.59 -6.33
CA HIS A 130 -13.21 14.30 -5.41
C HIS A 130 -13.80 14.26 -3.99
N ILE A 131 -13.14 13.53 -3.09
CA ILE A 131 -13.44 13.55 -1.66
C ILE A 131 -12.47 14.56 -1.03
N TYR A 132 -13.02 15.61 -0.44
CA TYR A 132 -12.32 16.79 0.06
C TYR A 132 -11.42 16.51 1.28
#